data_AF-A0A944N7X8-F1
#
_entry.id   AF-A0A944N7X8-F1
#
_cell.length_a   1.000
_cell.length_b   1.000
_cell.length_c   1.000
_cell.angle_alpha   90.00
_cell.angle_beta   90.00
_cell.angle_gamma   90.00
#
_symmetry.space_group_name_H-M   'P 1'
#
loop_
_entity.id
_entity.type
_entity.pdbx_description
1 polymer ?
#
loop_
_entity_poly.entity_id
_entity_poly.type
_entity_poly.pdbx_seq_one_letter_code
_entity_poly.pdbx_strand_id
1 'polypeptide(L)'
;MIKLGGVEEAAKMLAGLGPKERERLLELIAKQDPNMAETLRQQMVTMEDLRFLTVKMIQDLLTKIDINQLGKALRLASDELRSHILSNVSQGIREDIEVVLLGPPIQVSDAEAATDAIMEVVLKMVESGELVLNQAGSEEYV
;
A
#
# COMPACT_ATOMS: atom_id res chain seq x y z
N MET A 1 -1.19 25.24 8.26
CA MET A 1 -2.23 25.41 7.22
C MET A 1 -2.69 24.01 6.82
N ILE A 2 -3.95 23.66 7.09
CA ILE A 2 -4.53 22.45 6.49
C ILE A 2 -4.78 22.81 5.02
N LYS A 3 -4.02 22.23 4.10
CA LYS A 3 -4.35 22.30 2.66
C LYS A 3 -5.58 21.41 2.46
N LEU A 4 -6.77 21.98 2.67
CA LEU A 4 -8.02 21.41 2.18
C LEU A 4 -8.03 21.57 0.66
N GLY A 5 -7.83 20.47 -0.05
CA GLY A 5 -7.78 20.41 -1.52
C GLY A 5 -6.39 20.17 -2.08
N GLY A 6 -6.31 19.26 -3.06
CA GLY A 6 -5.08 18.83 -3.73
C GLY A 6 -5.23 17.46 -4.39
N VAL A 7 -4.15 16.97 -5.01
CA VAL A 7 -4.13 15.66 -5.69
C VAL A 7 -4.43 14.52 -4.73
N GLU A 8 -3.93 14.59 -3.49
CA GLU A 8 -4.17 13.57 -2.46
C GLU A 8 -5.66 13.43 -2.10
N GLU A 9 -6.38 14.55 -1.94
CA GLU A 9 -7.80 14.53 -1.60
C GLU A 9 -8.66 14.06 -2.79
N ALA A 10 -8.28 14.46 -4.01
CA ALA A 10 -8.90 13.95 -5.23
C ALA A 10 -8.66 12.44 -5.39
N ALA A 11 -7.47 11.94 -5.06
CA ALA A 11 -7.17 10.51 -5.07
C ALA A 11 -8.02 9.74 -4.05
N LYS A 12 -8.15 10.24 -2.81
CA LYS A 12 -9.03 9.66 -1.79
C LYS A 12 -10.49 9.59 -2.26
N MET A 13 -10.99 10.66 -2.89
CA MET A 13 -12.34 10.67 -3.46
C MET A 13 -12.50 9.64 -4.57
N LEU A 14 -11.54 9.56 -5.50
CA LEU A 14 -11.54 8.57 -6.58
C LEU A 14 -11.43 7.13 -6.03
N ALA A 15 -10.72 6.92 -4.93
CA ALA A 15 -10.54 5.61 -4.30
C ALA A 15 -11.85 5.09 -3.71
N GLY A 16 -12.72 5.98 -3.23
CA GLY A 16 -14.05 5.64 -2.74
C GLY A 16 -15.10 5.35 -3.83
N LEU A 17 -14.77 5.52 -5.11
CA LEU A 17 -15.68 5.21 -6.22
C LEU A 17 -15.64 3.74 -6.62
N GLY A 18 -16.74 3.25 -7.20
CA GLY A 18 -16.78 1.93 -7.80
C GLY A 18 -15.77 1.79 -8.95
N PRO A 19 -15.16 0.60 -9.16
CA PRO A 19 -14.03 0.42 -10.09
C PRO A 19 -14.27 0.97 -11.50
N LYS A 20 -15.48 0.78 -12.03
CA LYS A 20 -15.88 1.23 -13.38
C LYS A 20 -15.92 2.76 -13.50
N GLU A 21 -16.46 3.45 -12.49
CA GLU A 21 -16.56 4.92 -12.52
C GLU A 21 -15.20 5.55 -12.24
N ARG A 22 -14.42 4.95 -11.33
CA ARG A 22 -13.02 5.32 -11.08
C ARG A 22 -12.19 5.28 -12.36
N GLU A 23 -12.19 4.16 -13.09
CA GLU A 23 -11.37 4.03 -14.30
C GLU A 23 -11.82 5.02 -15.37
N ARG A 24 -13.13 5.17 -15.56
CA ARG A 24 -13.69 6.16 -16.50
C ARG A 24 -13.20 7.58 -16.18
N LEU A 25 -13.19 7.99 -14.91
CA LEU A 25 -12.74 9.33 -14.53
C LEU A 25 -11.23 9.48 -14.69
N LEU A 26 -10.43 8.48 -14.33
CA LEU A 26 -8.99 8.48 -14.57
C LEU A 26 -8.64 8.56 -16.06
N GLU A 27 -9.36 7.86 -16.93
CA GLU A 27 -9.20 7.98 -18.39
C GLU A 27 -9.53 9.38 -18.92
N LEU A 28 -10.58 10.02 -18.38
CA LEU A 28 -10.94 11.38 -18.75
C LEU A 28 -9.85 12.38 -18.32
N ILE A 29 -9.31 12.21 -17.12
CA ILE A 29 -8.19 13.03 -16.62
C ILE A 29 -6.95 12.78 -17.48
N ALA A 30 -6.63 11.52 -17.80
CA ALA A 30 -5.44 11.16 -18.58
C ALA A 30 -5.44 11.74 -19.99
N LYS A 31 -6.62 11.89 -20.61
CA LYS A 31 -6.77 12.56 -21.92
C LYS A 31 -6.38 14.04 -21.89
N GLN A 32 -6.48 14.68 -20.73
CA GLN A 32 -6.22 16.10 -20.56
C GLN A 32 -4.84 16.34 -19.93
N ASP A 33 -4.49 15.55 -18.92
CA ASP A 33 -3.23 15.54 -18.21
C ASP A 33 -2.87 14.11 -17.78
N PRO A 34 -2.02 13.40 -18.56
CA PRO A 34 -1.62 12.04 -18.24
C PRO A 34 -0.79 11.96 -16.95
N ASN A 35 0.00 12.99 -16.64
CA ASN A 35 0.82 13.01 -15.42
C ASN A 35 -0.06 13.15 -14.17
N MET A 36 -1.15 13.92 -14.26
CA MET A 36 -2.11 14.06 -13.16
C MET A 36 -2.89 12.77 -12.92
N ALA A 37 -3.34 12.08 -13.96
CA ALA A 37 -3.99 10.79 -13.81
C ALA A 37 -3.08 9.76 -13.15
N GLU A 38 -1.80 9.76 -13.53
CA GLU A 38 -0.78 8.89 -12.92
C GLU A 38 -0.53 9.24 -11.45
N THR A 39 -0.35 10.53 -11.15
CA THR A 39 -0.16 10.99 -9.77
C THR A 39 -1.39 10.65 -8.91
N LEU A 40 -2.60 10.79 -9.45
CA LEU A 40 -3.81 10.37 -8.76
C LEU A 40 -3.79 8.87 -8.49
N ARG A 41 -3.54 8.01 -9.49
CA ARG A 41 -3.44 6.56 -9.29
C ARG A 41 -2.48 6.18 -8.17
N GLN A 42 -1.29 6.79 -8.14
CA GLN A 42 -0.28 6.54 -7.13
C GLN A 42 -0.74 6.94 -5.71
N GLN A 43 -1.54 8.01 -5.61
CA GLN A 43 -2.07 8.51 -4.34
C GLN A 43 -3.33 7.78 -3.87
N MET A 44 -3.92 6.91 -4.70
CA MET A 44 -5.16 6.17 -4.38
C MET A 44 -4.91 4.94 -3.52
N VAL A 45 -3.70 4.39 -3.57
CA VAL A 45 -3.30 3.26 -2.72
C VAL A 45 -2.46 3.79 -1.59
N THR A 46 -2.92 3.58 -0.36
CA THR A 46 -2.20 3.95 0.84
C THR A 46 -1.56 2.72 1.48
N MET A 47 -0.52 2.94 2.29
CA MET A 47 0.09 1.87 3.08
C MET A 47 -0.94 1.14 3.95
N GLU A 48 -1.91 1.87 4.50
CA GLU A 48 -2.97 1.31 5.33
C GLU A 48 -3.88 0.33 4.57
N ASP A 49 -4.01 0.45 3.25
CA ASP A 49 -4.83 -0.46 2.44
C ASP A 49 -4.23 -1.87 2.36
N LEU A 50 -2.95 -2.05 2.73
CA LEU A 50 -2.32 -3.36 2.84
C LEU A 50 -2.98 -4.28 3.89
N ARG A 51 -3.83 -3.72 4.78
CA ARG A 51 -4.66 -4.51 5.70
C ARG A 51 -5.68 -5.40 4.97
N PHE A 52 -5.98 -5.11 3.71
CA PHE A 52 -6.88 -5.93 2.89
C PHE A 52 -6.18 -7.11 2.19
N LEU A 53 -4.85 -7.22 2.32
CA LEU A 53 -4.13 -8.33 1.72
C LEU A 53 -4.46 -9.65 2.43
N THR A 54 -4.73 -10.68 1.63
CA THR A 54 -4.85 -12.05 2.12
C THR A 54 -3.49 -12.64 2.49
N VAL A 55 -3.47 -13.74 3.24
CA VAL A 55 -2.23 -14.49 3.55
C VAL A 55 -1.41 -14.75 2.28
N LYS A 56 -2.07 -15.21 1.21
CA LYS A 56 -1.41 -15.52 -0.07
C LYS A 56 -0.81 -14.27 -0.70
N MET A 57 -1.55 -13.17 -0.73
CA MET A 57 -1.05 -11.91 -1.28
C MET A 57 0.11 -11.33 -0.47
N ILE A 58 0.10 -11.47 0.85
CA ILE A 58 1.23 -11.09 1.72
C ILE A 58 2.45 -11.94 1.36
N GLN A 59 2.29 -13.26 1.21
CA GLN A 59 3.38 -14.14 0.80
C GLN A 59 3.95 -13.74 -0.57
N ASP A 60 3.08 -13.48 -1.55
CA ASP A 60 3.47 -13.07 -2.89
C ASP A 60 4.23 -11.72 -2.84
N LEU A 61 3.75 -10.75 -2.06
CA LEU A 61 4.43 -9.47 -1.83
C LEU A 61 5.84 -9.67 -1.22
N LEU A 62 5.97 -10.52 -0.19
CA LEU A 62 7.24 -10.80 0.48
C LEU A 62 8.31 -11.38 -0.44
N THR A 63 7.92 -12.03 -1.55
CA THR A 63 8.89 -12.52 -2.54
C THR A 63 9.53 -11.40 -3.38
N LYS A 64 8.93 -10.20 -3.39
CA LYS A 64 9.31 -9.06 -4.24
C LYS A 64 9.92 -7.89 -3.48
N ILE A 65 9.93 -7.95 -2.14
CA ILE A 65 10.41 -6.87 -1.28
C ILE A 65 11.53 -7.34 -0.34
N ASP A 66 12.34 -6.38 0.12
CA ASP A 66 13.32 -6.63 1.18
C ASP A 66 12.62 -6.60 2.54
N ILE A 67 12.77 -7.68 3.31
CA ILE A 67 12.22 -7.83 4.67
C ILE A 67 12.71 -6.72 5.61
N ASN A 68 13.95 -6.26 5.46
CA ASN A 68 14.46 -5.13 6.23
C ASN A 68 13.74 -3.83 5.88
N GLN A 69 13.41 -3.61 4.61
CA GLN A 69 12.64 -2.43 4.19
C GLN A 69 11.22 -2.51 4.73
N LEU A 70 10.60 -3.70 4.70
CA LEU A 70 9.28 -3.90 5.31
C LEU A 70 9.31 -3.58 6.82
N GLY A 71 10.31 -4.08 7.56
CA GLY A 71 10.45 -3.79 8.99
C GLY A 71 10.61 -2.30 9.30
N LYS A 72 11.31 -1.55 8.43
CA LYS A 72 11.42 -0.08 8.55
C LYS A 72 10.11 0.63 8.23
N ALA A 73 9.43 0.24 7.15
CA ALA A 73 8.14 0.81 6.74
C ALA A 73 7.07 0.60 7.83
N LEU A 74 7.02 -0.58 8.43
CA LEU A 74 6.07 -0.92 9.50
C LEU A 74 6.25 -0.09 10.80
N ARG A 75 7.35 0.66 10.95
CA ARG A 75 7.51 1.62 12.05
C ARG A 75 6.58 2.82 11.93
N LEU A 76 6.19 3.19 10.70
CA LEU A 76 5.24 4.27 10.42
C LEU A 76 3.80 3.77 10.23
N ALA A 77 3.60 2.46 10.10
CA ALA A 77 2.29 1.83 9.96
C ALA A 77 1.46 1.90 11.25
N SER A 78 0.14 1.88 11.11
CA SER A 78 -0.78 1.65 12.23
C SER A 78 -0.52 0.32 12.94
N ASP A 79 -0.91 0.23 14.22
CA ASP A 79 -0.82 -1.03 14.98
C ASP A 79 -1.71 -2.13 14.36
N GLU A 80 -2.83 -1.74 13.75
CA GLU A 80 -3.74 -2.65 13.04
C GLU A 80 -3.04 -3.28 11.84
N LEU A 81 -2.45 -2.46 10.96
CA LEU A 81 -1.73 -2.95 9.79
C LEU A 81 -0.53 -3.81 10.21
N ARG A 82 0.25 -3.34 11.19
CA ARG A 82 1.39 -4.09 11.72
C ARG A 82 0.98 -5.47 12.22
N SER A 83 -0.09 -5.55 13.03
CA SER A 83 -0.63 -6.81 13.54
C SER A 83 -1.11 -7.72 12.41
N HIS A 84 -1.81 -7.16 11.42
CA HIS A 84 -2.27 -7.90 10.24
C HIS A 84 -1.10 -8.53 9.49
N ILE A 85 -0.05 -7.76 9.18
CA ILE A 85 1.12 -8.30 8.47
C ILE A 85 1.80 -9.38 9.31
N LEU A 86 2.13 -9.10 10.58
CA LEU A 86 2.87 -10.05 11.43
C LEU A 86 2.09 -11.35 11.69
N SER A 87 0.75 -11.29 11.79
CA SER A 87 -0.08 -12.48 12.02
C SER A 87 -0.19 -13.39 10.79
N ASN A 88 0.04 -12.86 9.58
CA ASN A 88 -0.12 -13.58 8.31
C ASN A 88 1.22 -14.03 7.67
N VAL A 89 2.34 -13.86 8.36
CA VAL A 89 3.66 -14.37 7.92
C VAL A 89 4.11 -15.60 8.71
N SER A 90 5.09 -16.33 8.19
CA SER A 90 5.72 -17.44 8.92
C SER A 90 6.48 -16.93 10.15
N GLN A 91 6.71 -17.79 11.13
CA GLN A 91 7.41 -17.41 12.37
C GLN A 91 8.81 -16.84 12.09
N GLY A 92 9.59 -17.47 11.20
CA GLY A 92 10.94 -16.97 10.87
C GLY A 92 10.91 -15.59 10.22
N ILE A 93 10.01 -15.35 9.28
CA ILE A 93 9.85 -14.03 8.66
C ILE A 93 9.37 -13.00 9.67
N ARG A 94 8.48 -13.39 10.60
CA ARG A 94 8.05 -12.51 11.69
C ARG A 94 9.24 -12.05 12.53
N GLU A 95 10.08 -12.99 12.95
CA GLU A 95 11.27 -12.71 13.76
C GLU A 95 12.22 -11.74 13.00
N ASP A 96 12.46 -11.97 11.71
CA ASP A 96 13.29 -11.09 10.87
C ASP A 96 12.72 -9.67 10.78
N ILE A 97 11.39 -9.52 10.60
CA ILE A 97 10.72 -8.22 10.59
C ILE A 97 10.83 -7.54 11.96
N GLU A 98 10.57 -8.28 13.04
CA GLU A 98 10.56 -7.76 14.41
C GLU A 98 11.94 -7.25 14.85
N VAL A 99 13.03 -7.89 14.43
CA VAL A 99 14.40 -7.40 14.68
C VAL A 99 14.58 -5.96 14.17
N VAL A 100 14.07 -5.67 12.98
CA VAL A 100 14.19 -4.33 12.38
C VAL A 100 13.13 -3.38 12.95
N LEU A 101 11.92 -3.85 13.20
CA LEU A 101 10.81 -3.05 13.71
C LEU A 101 11.05 -2.56 15.15
N LEU A 102 11.58 -3.43 16.01
CA LEU A 102 11.84 -3.17 17.44
C LEU A 102 13.30 -2.82 17.74
N GLY A 103 14.15 -2.84 16.72
CA GLY A 103 15.56 -2.47 16.82
C GLY A 103 15.79 -0.99 17.18
N PRO A 104 17.04 -0.51 17.10
CA PRO A 104 17.39 0.87 17.43
C PRO A 104 16.54 1.92 16.73
N PRO A 105 16.40 3.14 17.29
CA PRO A 105 15.74 4.24 16.60
C PRO A 105 16.38 4.51 15.23
N ILE A 106 15.54 4.75 14.23
CA ILE A 106 15.96 5.14 12.88
C ILE A 106 15.45 6.56 12.58
N GLN A 107 16.03 7.22 11.58
CA GLN A 107 15.49 8.51 11.14
C GLN A 107 14.13 8.31 10.48
N VAL A 108 13.22 9.26 10.67
CA VAL A 108 11.89 9.22 10.03
C VAL A 108 12.02 9.15 8.51
N SER A 109 12.97 9.88 7.93
CA SER A 109 13.26 9.84 6.49
C SER A 109 13.65 8.46 5.98
N ASP A 110 14.32 7.64 6.79
CA ASP A 110 14.69 6.27 6.40
C ASP A 110 13.45 5.37 6.37
N ALA A 111 12.51 5.59 7.29
CA ALA A 111 11.24 4.86 7.35
C ALA A 111 10.30 5.29 6.21
N GLU A 112 10.27 6.58 5.86
CA GLU A 112 9.54 7.12 4.71
C GLU A 112 10.09 6.54 3.39
N ALA A 113 11.42 6.57 3.19
CA ALA A 113 12.04 5.98 2.00
C ALA A 113 11.77 4.48 1.88
N ALA A 114 11.74 3.76 3.00
CA ALA A 114 11.36 2.34 3.03
C ALA A 114 9.89 2.16 2.63
N THR A 115 9.00 3.01 3.16
CA THR A 115 7.57 3.00 2.82
C THR A 115 7.37 3.24 1.32
N ASP A 116 8.01 4.26 0.75
CA ASP A 116 7.93 4.58 -0.67
C ASP A 116 8.40 3.41 -1.55
N ALA A 117 9.52 2.77 -1.18
CA ALA A 117 10.03 1.62 -1.90
C ALA A 117 9.06 0.42 -1.87
N ILE A 118 8.42 0.15 -0.73
CA ILE A 118 7.39 -0.89 -0.62
C ILE A 118 6.16 -0.52 -1.46
N MET A 119 5.71 0.72 -1.38
CA MET A 119 4.54 1.19 -2.13
C MET A 119 4.75 1.16 -3.65
N GLU A 120 5.97 1.42 -4.13
CA GLU A 120 6.29 1.27 -5.56
C GLU A 120 6.07 -0.17 -6.05
N VAL A 121 6.47 -1.16 -5.25
CA VAL A 121 6.24 -2.58 -5.58
C VAL A 121 4.76 -2.92 -5.51
N VAL A 122 4.07 -2.47 -4.47
CA VAL A 122 2.62 -2.67 -4.30
C VAL A 122 1.85 -2.13 -5.50
N LEU A 123 2.13 -0.90 -5.93
CA LEU A 123 1.47 -0.26 -7.07
C LEU A 123 1.64 -1.09 -8.35
N LYS A 124 2.86 -1.53 -8.67
CA LYS A 124 3.13 -2.41 -9.83
C LYS A 124 2.38 -3.74 -9.75
N MET A 125 2.27 -4.31 -8.55
CA MET A 125 1.51 -5.55 -8.35
C MET A 125 0.00 -5.33 -8.46
N VAL A 126 -0.52 -4.18 -8.04
CA VAL A 126 -1.94 -3.81 -8.23
C VAL A 126 -2.25 -3.59 -9.70
N GLU A 127 -1.39 -2.88 -10.42
CA GLU A 127 -1.54 -2.63 -11.87
C GLU A 127 -1.53 -3.91 -12.71
N SER A 128 -0.72 -4.89 -12.32
CA SER A 128 -0.67 -6.20 -12.97
C SER A 128 -1.79 -7.16 -12.52
N GLY A 129 -2.57 -6.78 -11.50
CA GLY A 129 -3.62 -7.62 -10.92
C GLY A 129 -3.12 -8.74 -10.01
N GLU A 130 -1.83 -8.75 -9.65
CA GLU A 130 -1.25 -9.67 -8.67
C GLU A 130 -1.73 -9.35 -7.24
N LEU A 131 -1.93 -8.06 -6.94
CA LEU A 131 -2.54 -7.59 -5.70
C LEU A 131 -3.89 -6.95 -5.95
N VAL A 132 -4.85 -7.25 -5.07
CA VAL A 132 -6.19 -6.67 -5.11
C VAL A 132 -6.48 -6.10 -3.72
N LEU A 133 -6.59 -4.77 -3.64
CA LEU A 133 -6.77 -4.02 -2.39
C LEU A 133 -8.23 -3.59 -2.29
N ASN A 134 -9.10 -4.53 -1.96
CA ASN A 134 -10.55 -4.29 -1.92
C ASN A 134 -11.09 -4.59 -0.53
N GLN A 135 -11.84 -3.66 0.04
CA GLN A 135 -12.64 -3.89 1.25
C GLN A 135 -13.71 -5.00 1.05
N ALA A 136 -14.11 -5.25 -0.21
CA ALA A 136 -15.01 -6.33 -0.63
C ALA A 136 -14.32 -7.68 -0.90
N GLY A 137 -12.98 -7.73 -0.88
CA GLY A 137 -12.19 -8.92 -1.21
C GLY A 137 -12.21 -10.02 -0.13
N SER A 138 -12.85 -9.77 1.01
CA SER A 138 -13.00 -10.76 2.09
C SER A 138 -14.12 -11.78 1.84
N GLU A 139 -14.93 -11.64 0.79
CA GLU A 139 -16.09 -12.52 0.52
C GLU A 139 -16.04 -13.29 -0.82
N GLU A 140 -14.88 -13.44 -1.46
CA GLU A 140 -14.79 -14.27 -2.67
C GLU A 140 -13.66 -15.30 -2.61
N TYR A 141 -13.88 -16.33 -1.79
CA TYR A 141 -13.46 -17.69 -2.10
C TYR A 141 -14.65 -18.61 -1.80
N VAL A 142 -15.36 -19.02 -2.85
CA VAL A 142 -16.26 -20.19 -2.85
C VAL A 142 -15.49 -21.39 -3.38
#